data_AF-A0A961VRL6-F1
#
_entry.id   AF-A0A961VRL6-F1
#
_cell.length_a   1.000
_cell.length_b   1.000
_cell.length_c   1.000
_cell.angle_alpha   90.00
_cell.angle_beta   90.00
_cell.angle_gamma   90.00
#
_symmetry.space_group_name_H-M   'P 1'
#
loop_
_entity.id
_entity.type
_entity.pdbx_description
1 polymer ?
#
loop_
_entity_poly.entity_id
_entity_poly.type
_entity_poly.pdbx_seq_one_letter_code
_entity_poly.pdbx_strand_id
1 'polypeptide(L)'
;MLYIIILCGLLSVAYAVWAARSVLAADAGSARMQEIASAIQEGATAYLRRQYLTIAIVGVIVFILLVVLLSLPVAIGFAIGAVLSGVAGFAGMMVSVRANVRTAQAASQSLAAGLDIAFRSGAITGLLVAGLALLGVAVYYWVLTGLGGYDSSDRVVIDALVALGFGASL
;
A
#
# COMPACT_ATOMS: atom_id res chain seq x y z
N MET A 1 -5.16 3.07 -23.93
CA MET A 1 -5.01 3.86 -22.69
C MET A 1 -4.79 2.98 -21.45
N LEU A 2 -5.67 2.00 -21.15
CA LEU A 2 -5.57 1.14 -19.95
C LEU A 2 -4.21 0.45 -19.77
N TYR A 3 -3.64 -0.13 -20.83
CA TYR A 3 -2.33 -0.78 -20.74
C TYR A 3 -1.19 0.15 -20.28
N ILE A 4 -1.28 1.44 -20.63
CA ILE A 4 -0.30 2.45 -20.19
C ILE A 4 -0.46 2.70 -18.68
N ILE A 5 -1.70 2.80 -18.19
CA ILE A 5 -1.98 2.98 -16.75
C ILE A 5 -1.45 1.79 -15.95
N ILE A 6 -1.71 0.56 -16.44
CA ILE A 6 -1.22 -0.66 -15.81
C ILE A 6 0.31 -0.67 -15.81
N LEU A 7 0.95 -0.34 -16.94
CA LEU A 7 2.41 -0.25 -17.02
C LEU A 7 2.98 0.77 -16.02
N CYS A 8 2.40 1.97 -15.93
CA CYS A 8 2.82 2.98 -14.96
C CYS A 8 2.68 2.47 -13.51
N GLY A 9 1.58 1.79 -13.19
CA GLY A 9 1.37 1.18 -11.89
C GLY A 9 2.44 0.11 -11.57
N LEU A 10 2.74 -0.77 -12.53
CA LEU A 10 3.80 -1.78 -12.40
C LEU A 10 5.18 -1.14 -12.19
N LEU A 11 5.51 -0.11 -12.97
CA LEU A 11 6.78 0.62 -12.83
C LEU A 11 6.89 1.31 -11.48
N SER A 12 5.79 1.88 -10.97
CA SER A 12 5.74 2.49 -9.64
C SER A 12 6.04 1.48 -8.53
N VAL A 13 5.39 0.30 -8.58
CA VAL A 13 5.64 -0.79 -7.63
C VAL A 13 7.07 -1.32 -7.76
N ALA A 14 7.57 -1.52 -8.98
CA ALA A 14 8.93 -1.99 -9.23
C ALA A 14 9.97 -1.03 -8.65
N TYR A 15 9.81 0.28 -8.87
CA TYR A 15 10.68 1.28 -8.29
C TYR A 15 10.60 1.27 -6.76
N ALA A 16 9.41 1.19 -6.17
CA ALA A 16 9.25 1.16 -4.72
C ALA A 16 9.96 -0.06 -4.10
N VAL A 17 9.89 -1.23 -4.74
CA VAL A 17 10.62 -2.43 -4.31
C VAL A 17 12.13 -2.23 -4.42
N TRP A 18 12.62 -1.66 -5.52
CA TRP A 18 14.04 -1.36 -5.69
C TRP A 18 14.53 -0.36 -4.64
N ALA A 19 13.79 0.74 -4.44
CA ALA A 19 14.11 1.77 -3.46
C ALA A 19 14.14 1.19 -2.05
N ALA A 20 13.18 0.33 -1.69
CA ALA A 20 13.16 -0.36 -0.40
C ALA A 20 14.38 -1.24 -0.20
N ARG A 21 14.78 -2.02 -1.21
CA ARG A 21 16.00 -2.83 -1.14
C ARG A 21 17.24 -1.95 -0.97
N SER A 22 17.32 -0.83 -1.69
CA SER A 22 18.45 0.08 -1.58
C SER A 22 18.57 0.74 -0.21
N VAL A 23 17.45 1.14 0.40
CA VAL A 23 17.42 1.69 1.76
C VAL A 23 17.79 0.60 2.75
N LEU A 24 17.19 -0.59 2.67
CA LEU A 24 17.46 -1.68 3.63
C LEU A 24 18.89 -2.24 3.55
N ALA A 25 19.57 -2.07 2.41
CA ALA A 25 20.98 -2.41 2.25
C ALA A 25 21.94 -1.41 2.92
N ALA A 26 21.48 -0.20 3.27
CA ALA A 26 22.31 0.78 3.96
C ALA A 26 22.63 0.35 5.40
N ASP A 27 23.73 0.89 5.92
CA ASP A 27 24.26 0.59 7.25
C ASP A 27 23.25 0.95 8.35
N ALA A 28 22.98 -0.02 9.22
CA ALA A 28 22.09 0.13 10.38
C ALA A 28 22.79 0.72 11.61
N GLY A 29 24.07 1.06 11.50
CA GLY A 29 24.85 1.73 12.53
C GLY A 29 25.25 0.80 13.67
N SER A 30 25.54 1.40 14.82
CA SER A 30 26.09 0.67 15.98
C SER A 30 25.11 -0.35 16.58
N ALA A 31 25.64 -1.31 17.36
CA ALA A 31 24.83 -2.28 18.09
C ALA A 31 23.74 -1.63 18.96
N ARG A 32 24.06 -0.49 19.60
CA ARG A 32 23.09 0.25 20.42
C ARG A 32 21.96 0.85 19.58
N MET A 33 22.26 1.33 18.38
CA MET A 33 21.23 1.84 17.46
C MET A 33 20.32 0.71 16.97
N GLN A 34 20.90 -0.46 16.67
CA GLN A 34 20.14 -1.64 16.24
C GLN A 34 19.23 -2.18 17.36
N GLU A 35 19.70 -2.20 18.61
CA GLU A 35 18.91 -2.59 19.77
C GLU A 35 17.64 -1.71 19.93
N ILE A 36 17.81 -0.39 19.85
CA ILE A 36 16.67 0.55 19.90
C ILE A 36 15.74 0.34 18.71
N ALA A 37 16.29 0.18 17.50
CA ALA A 37 15.51 -0.04 16.29
C ALA A 37 14.69 -1.33 16.38
N SER A 38 15.23 -2.41 16.96
CA SER A 38 14.50 -3.66 17.15
C SER A 38 13.31 -3.51 18.10
N ALA A 39 13.46 -2.76 19.20
CA ALA A 39 12.35 -2.48 20.11
C ALA A 39 11.23 -1.67 19.43
N ILE A 40 11.59 -0.68 18.60
CA ILE A 40 10.61 0.10 17.81
C ILE A 40 9.92 -0.81 16.78
N GLN A 41 10.67 -1.70 16.11
CA GLN A 41 10.13 -2.62 15.13
C GLN A 41 9.14 -3.61 15.75
N GLU A 42 9.45 -4.13 16.93
CA GLU A 42 8.54 -5.00 17.68
C GLU A 42 7.23 -4.28 18.01
N GLY A 43 7.32 -3.07 18.59
CA GLY A 43 6.15 -2.26 18.93
C GLY A 43 5.29 -1.90 17.71
N ALA A 44 5.91 -1.48 16.61
CA ALA A 44 5.21 -1.17 15.37
C ALA A 44 4.51 -2.40 14.77
N THR A 45 5.15 -3.57 14.81
CA THR A 45 4.57 -4.82 14.31
C THR A 45 3.38 -5.26 15.18
N ALA A 46 3.50 -5.15 16.50
CA ALA A 46 2.41 -5.45 17.43
C ALA A 46 1.20 -4.51 17.23
N TYR A 47 1.46 -3.20 17.09
CA TYR A 47 0.45 -2.19 16.80
C TYR A 47 -0.29 -2.49 15.49
N LEU A 48 0.45 -2.67 14.39
CA LEU A 48 -0.15 -2.96 13.07
C LEU A 48 -0.97 -4.24 13.10
N ARG A 49 -0.46 -5.31 13.73
CA ARG A 49 -1.19 -6.56 13.82
C ARG A 49 -2.52 -6.37 14.53
N ARG A 50 -2.55 -5.62 15.64
CA ARG A 50 -3.79 -5.35 16.38
C ARG A 50 -4.74 -4.45 15.59
N GLN A 51 -4.23 -3.40 14.95
CA GLN A 51 -5.00 -2.48 14.13
C GLN A 51 -5.65 -3.20 12.94
N TYR A 52 -4.85 -3.95 12.17
CA TYR A 52 -5.31 -4.62 10.96
C TYR A 52 -6.26 -5.78 11.23
N LEU A 53 -6.13 -6.48 12.36
CA LEU A 53 -7.12 -7.47 12.77
C LEU A 53 -8.49 -6.84 13.00
N THR A 54 -8.54 -5.68 13.68
CA THR A 54 -9.80 -4.96 13.90
C THR A 54 -10.38 -4.45 12.59
N ILE A 55 -9.54 -3.85 11.72
CA ILE A 55 -9.96 -3.38 10.39
C ILE A 55 -10.49 -4.55 9.55
N ALA A 56 -9.83 -5.71 9.56
CA ALA A 56 -10.27 -6.89 8.82
C ALA A 56 -11.65 -7.37 9.26
N ILE A 57 -11.96 -7.35 10.56
CA ILE A 57 -13.29 -7.70 11.07
C ILE A 57 -14.35 -6.73 10.53
N VAL A 58 -14.10 -5.42 10.59
CA VAL A 58 -15.01 -4.40 10.05
C VAL A 58 -15.16 -4.57 8.54
N GLY A 59 -14.06 -4.81 7.83
CA GLY A 59 -14.04 -5.04 6.39
C GLY A 59 -14.89 -6.23 5.96
N VAL A 60 -14.84 -7.35 6.69
CA VAL A 60 -15.70 -8.51 6.42
C VAL A 60 -17.18 -8.18 6.61
N ILE A 61 -17.51 -7.45 7.68
CA ILE A 61 -18.90 -7.03 7.94
C ILE A 61 -19.41 -6.15 6.80
N VAL A 62 -18.64 -5.11 6.42
CA VAL A 62 -19.01 -4.20 5.32
C VAL A 62 -19.10 -4.95 3.99
N PHE A 63 -18.17 -5.86 3.71
CA PHE A 63 -18.22 -6.69 2.51
C PHE A 63 -19.53 -7.48 2.41
N ILE A 64 -19.94 -8.16 3.49
CA ILE A 64 -21.20 -8.92 3.52
C ILE A 64 -22.40 -7.99 3.30
N LEU A 65 -22.40 -6.81 3.92
CA LEU A 65 -23.46 -5.82 3.72
C LEU A 65 -23.54 -5.35 2.26
N LEU A 66 -22.39 -5.10 1.61
CA LEU A 66 -22.36 -4.69 0.19
C LEU A 66 -22.86 -5.80 -0.76
N VAL A 67 -22.57 -7.07 -0.45
CA VAL A 67 -23.11 -8.21 -1.23
C VAL A 67 -24.64 -8.25 -1.16
N VAL A 68 -25.21 -8.07 0.03
CA VAL A 68 -26.66 -8.17 0.25
C VAL A 68 -27.42 -6.95 -0.25
N LEU A 69 -26.85 -5.75 -0.07
CA LEU A 69 -27.56 -4.49 -0.32
C LEU A 69 -27.33 -3.93 -1.73
N LEU A 70 -26.19 -4.22 -2.37
CA LEU A 70 -25.84 -3.67 -3.69
C LEU A 70 -25.65 -4.76 -4.72
N SER A 71 -24.47 -5.38 -4.77
CA SER A 71 -24.15 -6.49 -5.66
C SER A 71 -22.76 -7.06 -5.38
N LEU A 72 -22.50 -8.27 -5.90
CA LEU A 72 -21.21 -8.93 -5.76
C LEU A 72 -20.03 -8.12 -6.37
N PRO A 73 -20.13 -7.52 -7.58
CA PRO A 73 -19.07 -6.65 -8.10
C PRO A 73 -18.77 -5.45 -7.21
N VAL A 74 -19.78 -4.86 -6.57
CA VAL A 74 -19.56 -3.74 -5.66
C VAL A 74 -18.77 -4.17 -4.43
N ALA A 75 -19.14 -5.30 -3.82
CA ALA A 75 -18.42 -5.85 -2.68
C ALA A 75 -16.98 -6.26 -3.03
N ILE A 76 -16.76 -6.86 -4.22
CA ILE A 76 -15.42 -7.20 -4.69
C ILE A 76 -14.57 -5.94 -4.88
N GLY A 77 -15.14 -4.86 -5.43
CA GLY A 77 -14.45 -3.58 -5.56
C GLY A 77 -13.95 -3.08 -4.21
N PHE A 78 -14.84 -3.05 -3.20
CA PHE A 78 -14.49 -2.71 -1.82
C PHE A 78 -13.38 -3.60 -1.27
N ALA A 79 -13.46 -4.92 -1.42
CA ALA A 79 -12.43 -5.84 -0.93
C ALA A 79 -11.07 -5.57 -1.58
N ILE A 80 -11.03 -5.32 -2.89
CA ILE A 80 -9.79 -4.97 -3.61
C ILE A 80 -9.20 -3.69 -3.03
N GLY A 81 -10.01 -2.64 -2.88
CA GLY A 81 -9.56 -1.37 -2.31
C GLY A 81 -8.97 -1.53 -0.90
N ALA A 82 -9.70 -2.21 -0.01
CA ALA A 82 -9.30 -2.44 1.37
C ALA A 82 -8.00 -3.25 1.47
N VAL A 83 -7.88 -4.32 0.68
CA VAL A 83 -6.67 -5.15 0.65
C VAL A 83 -5.47 -4.37 0.11
N LEU A 84 -5.63 -3.64 -1.01
CA LEU A 84 -4.53 -2.87 -1.60
C LEU A 84 -4.05 -1.73 -0.69
N SER A 85 -4.98 -1.02 -0.05
CA SER A 85 -4.66 0.01 0.94
C SER A 85 -3.93 -0.59 2.15
N GLY A 86 -4.42 -1.73 2.64
CA GLY A 86 -3.77 -2.46 3.72
C GLY A 86 -2.35 -2.91 3.37
N VAL A 87 -2.13 -3.44 2.17
CA VAL A 87 -0.78 -3.83 1.71
C VAL A 87 0.13 -2.60 1.63
N ALA A 88 -0.34 -1.49 1.07
CA ALA A 88 0.43 -0.25 0.96
C ALA A 88 0.84 0.29 2.33
N GLY A 89 -0.11 0.35 3.26
CA GLY A 89 0.11 0.85 4.62
C GLY A 89 1.07 -0.05 5.43
N PHE A 90 0.86 -1.36 5.40
CA PHE A 90 1.72 -2.31 6.10
C PHE A 90 3.15 -2.31 5.56
N ALA A 91 3.32 -2.39 4.23
CA ALA A 91 4.62 -2.38 3.59
C ALA A 91 5.36 -1.05 3.84
N GLY A 92 4.66 0.08 3.68
CA GLY A 92 5.19 1.42 3.92
C GLY A 92 5.68 1.61 5.36
N MET A 93 4.92 1.14 6.35
CA MET A 93 5.34 1.21 7.75
C MET A 93 6.55 0.31 8.03
N MET A 94 6.57 -0.93 7.54
CA MET A 94 7.69 -1.85 7.76
C MET A 94 9.00 -1.34 7.17
N VAL A 95 8.95 -0.69 6.01
CA VAL A 95 10.11 -0.01 5.43
C VAL A 95 10.50 1.19 6.27
N SER A 96 9.56 2.06 6.62
CA SER A 96 9.84 3.31 7.35
C SER A 96 10.48 3.06 8.71
N VAL A 97 9.96 2.10 9.48
CA VAL A 97 10.50 1.74 10.80
C VAL A 97 11.95 1.26 10.70
N ARG A 98 12.28 0.48 9.66
CA ARG A 98 13.65 -0.01 9.42
C ARG A 98 14.56 1.06 8.82
N ALA A 99 14.01 2.03 8.10
CA ALA A 99 14.76 3.13 7.51
C ALA A 99 15.24 4.13 8.57
N ASN A 100 14.47 4.34 9.65
CA ASN A 100 14.80 5.32 10.70
C ASN A 100 16.23 5.20 11.23
N VAL A 101 16.67 3.97 11.56
CA VAL A 101 18.02 3.75 12.10
C VAL A 101 19.12 4.02 11.07
N ARG A 102 18.83 3.73 9.79
CA ARG A 102 19.76 3.96 8.67
C ARG A 102 19.86 5.44 8.33
N THR A 103 18.74 6.16 8.39
CA THR A 103 18.71 7.62 8.29
C THR A 103 19.55 8.26 9.40
N ALA A 104 19.41 7.81 10.65
CA ALA A 104 20.20 8.30 11.76
C ALA A 104 21.69 8.01 11.57
N GLN A 105 22.04 6.81 11.11
CA GLN A 105 23.42 6.43 10.83
C GLN A 105 24.01 7.27 9.70
N ALA A 106 23.30 7.45 8.60
CA ALA A 106 23.75 8.28 7.48
C ALA A 106 23.88 9.76 7.86
N ALA A 107 22.97 10.27 8.71
CA ALA A 107 23.05 11.63 9.24
C ALA A 107 24.32 11.88 10.08
N SER A 108 24.87 10.84 10.72
CA SER A 108 26.16 10.93 11.44
C SER A 108 27.35 11.13 10.50
N GLN A 109 27.22 10.75 9.22
CA GLN A 109 28.24 10.94 8.20
C GLN A 109 28.08 12.30 7.50
N SER A 110 26.85 12.63 7.09
CA SER A 110 26.50 13.96 6.58
C SER A 110 24.98 14.18 6.58
N LEU A 111 24.55 15.43 6.67
CA LEU A 111 23.14 15.81 6.52
C LEU A 111 22.57 15.34 5.16
N ALA A 112 23.35 15.48 4.08
CA ALA A 112 22.92 15.09 2.74
C ALA A 112 22.65 13.57 2.64
N ALA A 113 23.50 12.74 3.24
CA ALA A 113 23.31 11.29 3.25
C ALA A 113 22.07 10.88 4.06
N GLY A 114 21.85 11.50 5.24
CA GLY A 114 20.63 11.28 6.02
C GLY A 114 19.37 11.68 5.25
N LEU A 115 19.42 12.81 4.56
CA LEU A 115 18.31 13.32 3.74
C LEU A 115 17.98 12.38 2.57
N ASP A 116 18.99 11.86 1.88
CA ASP A 116 18.80 10.92 0.76
C ASP A 116 18.05 9.65 1.21
N ILE A 117 18.47 9.03 2.31
CA ILE A 117 17.79 7.85 2.86
C ILE A 117 16.35 8.20 3.30
N ALA A 118 16.16 9.33 3.97
CA ALA A 118 14.84 9.74 4.44
C ALA A 118 13.86 9.99 3.28
N PHE A 119 14.28 10.74 2.25
CA PHE A 119 13.47 11.01 1.07
C PHE A 119 13.17 9.74 0.29
N ARG A 120 14.17 8.88 0.10
CA ARG A 120 13.98 7.62 -0.62
C ARG A 120 13.06 6.68 0.15
N SER A 121 13.14 6.66 1.49
CA SER A 121 12.20 5.94 2.36
C SER A 121 10.77 6.44 2.18
N GLY A 122 10.54 7.76 2.19
CA GLY A 122 9.22 8.36 1.99
C GLY A 122 8.64 8.08 0.59
N ALA A 123 9.50 8.12 -0.44
CA ALA A 123 9.11 7.85 -1.81
C ALA A 123 8.55 6.42 -2.01
N ILE A 124 9.04 5.43 -1.25
CA ILE A 124 8.56 4.04 -1.33
C ILE A 124 7.08 3.96 -0.98
N THR A 125 6.67 4.56 0.14
CA THR A 125 5.26 4.57 0.56
C THR A 125 4.40 5.30 -0.46
N GLY A 126 4.84 6.47 -0.95
CA GLY A 126 4.10 7.24 -1.95
C GLY A 126 3.90 6.47 -3.27
N LEU A 127 4.94 5.81 -3.77
CA LEU A 127 4.89 5.06 -5.02
C LEU A 127 4.14 3.73 -4.88
N LEU A 128 4.14 3.09 -3.71
CA LEU A 128 3.26 1.95 -3.44
C LEU A 128 1.79 2.37 -3.44
N VAL A 129 1.43 3.45 -2.74
CA VAL A 129 0.04 3.95 -2.69
C VAL A 129 -0.45 4.31 -4.09
N ALA A 130 0.30 5.14 -4.81
CA ALA A 130 -0.09 5.54 -6.16
C ALA A 130 -0.11 4.34 -7.13
N GLY A 131 0.91 3.48 -7.09
CA GLY A 131 1.03 2.33 -7.98
C GLY A 131 -0.07 1.30 -7.77
N LEU A 132 -0.35 0.92 -6.52
CA LEU A 132 -1.41 -0.03 -6.20
C LEU A 132 -2.80 0.54 -6.48
N ALA A 133 -3.03 1.85 -6.28
CA ALA A 133 -4.29 2.49 -6.65
C ALA A 133 -4.53 2.45 -8.17
N LEU A 134 -3.51 2.80 -8.97
CA LEU A 134 -3.60 2.73 -10.44
C LEU A 134 -3.84 1.30 -10.92
N LEU A 135 -3.12 0.32 -10.37
CA LEU A 135 -3.32 -1.10 -10.70
C LEU A 135 -4.70 -1.58 -10.30
N GLY A 136 -5.14 -1.29 -9.08
CA GLY A 136 -6.45 -1.70 -8.57
C GLY A 136 -7.59 -1.18 -9.43
N VAL A 137 -7.60 0.12 -9.72
CA VAL A 137 -8.65 0.74 -10.55
C VAL A 137 -8.58 0.23 -11.99
N ALA A 138 -7.41 0.23 -12.62
CA ALA A 138 -7.30 -0.11 -14.04
C ALA A 138 -7.55 -1.60 -14.31
N VAL A 139 -7.00 -2.49 -13.49
CA VAL A 139 -7.23 -3.94 -13.63
C VAL A 139 -8.67 -4.27 -13.31
N TYR A 140 -9.25 -3.70 -12.25
CA TYR A 140 -10.62 -4.03 -11.90
C TYR A 140 -11.63 -3.51 -12.92
N TYR A 141 -11.45 -2.29 -13.43
CA TYR A 141 -12.23 -1.77 -14.55
C TYR A 141 -12.14 -2.67 -15.79
N TRP A 142 -10.93 -3.12 -16.14
CA TRP A 142 -10.73 -4.03 -17.28
C TRP A 142 -11.41 -5.39 -17.07
N VAL A 143 -11.39 -5.93 -15.85
CA VAL A 143 -12.11 -7.17 -15.52
C VAL A 143 -13.62 -6.99 -15.69
N LEU A 144 -14.19 -5.89 -15.20
CA LEU A 144 -15.64 -5.64 -15.30
C LEU A 144 -16.10 -5.42 -16.75
N THR A 145 -15.40 -4.58 -17.50
CA THR A 145 -15.82 -4.22 -18.87
C THR A 145 -15.41 -5.25 -19.92
N GLY A 146 -14.28 -5.95 -19.71
CA GLY A 146 -13.77 -6.96 -20.64
C GLY A 146 -14.35 -8.35 -20.37
N LEU A 147 -14.09 -8.90 -19.17
CA LEU A 147 -14.51 -10.26 -18.82
C LEU A 147 -15.97 -10.32 -18.33
N GLY A 148 -16.41 -9.30 -17.59
CA GLY A 148 -17.77 -9.19 -17.09
C GLY A 148 -18.80 -8.76 -18.15
N GLY A 149 -18.35 -8.24 -19.29
CA GLY A 149 -19.20 -7.81 -20.40
C GLY A 149 -20.08 -6.59 -20.07
N TYR A 150 -19.81 -5.88 -18.98
CA TYR A 150 -20.53 -4.64 -18.63
C TYR A 150 -20.14 -3.49 -19.55
N ASP A 151 -21.10 -2.63 -19.88
CA ASP A 151 -20.78 -1.39 -20.56
C ASP A 151 -19.98 -0.48 -19.62
N SER A 152 -19.07 0.31 -20.19
CA SER A 152 -18.32 1.34 -19.45
C SER A 152 -19.19 2.35 -18.69
N SER A 153 -20.43 2.55 -19.15
CA SER A 153 -21.42 3.46 -18.57
C SER A 153 -22.40 2.76 -17.60
N ASP A 154 -22.27 1.45 -17.42
CA ASP A 154 -23.14 0.71 -16.51
C ASP A 154 -22.95 1.15 -15.07
N ARG A 155 -24.07 1.33 -14.38
CA ARG A 155 -24.09 1.73 -12.97
C ARG A 155 -23.34 0.75 -12.07
N VAL A 156 -23.35 -0.55 -12.40
CA VAL A 156 -22.59 -1.57 -11.68
C VAL A 156 -21.08 -1.30 -11.73
N VAL A 157 -20.55 -0.84 -12.87
CA VAL A 157 -19.12 -0.52 -13.01
C VAL A 157 -18.77 0.71 -12.18
N ILE A 158 -19.61 1.75 -12.25
CA ILE A 158 -19.41 2.99 -11.49
C ILE A 158 -19.46 2.70 -9.98
N ASP A 159 -20.50 2.03 -9.51
CA ASP A 159 -20.70 1.70 -8.09
C ASP A 159 -19.57 0.80 -7.58
N ALA A 160 -19.06 -0.13 -8.39
CA ALA A 160 -17.96 -1.00 -8.03
C ALA A 160 -16.61 -0.27 -7.92
N LEU A 161 -16.35 0.72 -8.79
CA LEU A 161 -15.17 1.57 -8.69
C LEU A 161 -15.25 2.56 -7.52
N VAL A 162 -16.44 3.09 -7.24
CA VAL A 162 -16.69 3.92 -6.04
C VAL A 162 -16.46 3.09 -4.78
N ALA A 163 -16.98 1.86 -4.75
CA ALA A 163 -16.77 0.95 -3.63
C ALA A 163 -15.30 0.57 -3.44
N LEU A 164 -14.52 0.44 -4.53
CA LEU A 164 -13.07 0.29 -4.43
C LEU A 164 -12.41 1.48 -3.73
N GLY A 165 -12.80 2.71 -4.07
CA GLY A 165 -12.35 3.91 -3.35
C GLY A 165 -12.75 3.89 -1.88
N PHE A 166 -13.99 3.48 -1.57
CA PHE A 166 -14.47 3.35 -0.19
C PHE A 166 -13.67 2.29 0.59
N GLY A 167 -13.41 1.13 -0.02
CA GLY A 167 -12.58 0.09 0.56
C GLY A 167 -11.17 0.58 0.84
N ALA A 168 -10.57 1.35 -0.07
CA ALA A 168 -9.23 1.90 0.13
C ALA A 168 -9.14 2.90 1.31
N SER A 169 -10.27 3.48 1.73
CA SER A 169 -10.36 4.39 2.87
C SER A 169 -10.55 3.70 4.23
N LEU A 170 -10.74 2.38 4.24
CA LEU A 170 -10.93 1.56 5.45
C LEU A 170 -9.60 1.24 6.13
#